data_AF-A0A935YRH4-F1
#
_entry.id   AF-A0A935YRH4-F1
#
_cell.length_a   1.000
_cell.length_b   1.000
_cell.length_c   1.000
_cell.angle_alpha   90.00
_cell.angle_beta   90.00
_cell.angle_gamma   90.00
#
_symmetry.space_group_name_H-M   'P 1'
#
loop_
_entity.id
_entity.type
_entity.pdbx_description
1 polymer ?
#
loop_
_entity_poly.entity_id
_entity_poly.type
_entity_poly.pdbx_seq_one_letter_code
_entity_poly.pdbx_strand_id
1 'polypeptide(L)'
;MKSRVLLLTLILFLSSGQASANPDGVDEFLQGFVSHFSKTDVDFFYASRPKEGLVYIYWMTGNSILIVDVPPKRLDDYYWYEYKARIDLNSDVVPTADDIHGSTYLTDSVWVEERLKECLNGKKFTIRKEEAE
;
A
#
# COMPACT_ATOMS: atom_id res chain seq x y z
N MET A 1 32.22 -51.61 29.09
CA MET A 1 31.15 -50.90 28.36
C MET A 1 31.57 -49.45 28.18
N LYS A 2 31.98 -49.06 26.97
CA LYS A 2 32.46 -47.70 26.66
C LYS A 2 31.28 -46.84 26.21
N SER A 3 30.93 -45.85 27.02
CA SER A 3 29.89 -44.87 26.73
C SER A 3 30.41 -43.92 25.63
N ARG A 4 29.76 -43.93 24.47
CA ARG A 4 29.99 -42.96 23.38
C ARG A 4 28.95 -41.85 23.55
N VAL A 5 29.37 -40.72 24.10
CA VAL A 5 28.59 -39.49 24.14
C VAL A 5 28.60 -38.91 22.72
N LEU A 6 27.44 -38.96 22.06
CA LEU A 6 27.24 -38.40 20.72
C LEU A 6 27.10 -36.88 20.85
N LEU A 7 27.99 -36.17 20.17
CA LEU A 7 28.05 -34.72 20.04
C LEU A 7 26.83 -34.22 19.24
N LEU A 8 25.90 -33.50 19.86
CA LEU A 8 24.83 -32.78 19.15
C LEU A 8 25.32 -31.36 18.84
N THR A 9 25.77 -31.14 17.61
CA THR A 9 26.07 -29.81 17.09
C THR A 9 24.76 -29.12 16.74
N LEU A 10 24.30 -28.22 17.62
CA LEU A 10 23.15 -27.35 17.37
C LEU A 10 23.55 -26.28 16.34
N ILE A 11 23.20 -26.50 15.07
CA ILE A 11 23.35 -25.49 14.01
C ILE A 11 22.17 -24.52 14.16
N LEU A 12 22.44 -23.37 14.81
CA LEU A 12 21.57 -22.21 14.75
C LEU A 12 21.60 -21.65 13.33
N PHE A 13 20.61 -22.00 12.51
CA PHE A 13 20.29 -21.21 11.32
C PHE A 13 19.74 -19.86 11.77
N LEU A 14 20.61 -18.88 11.94
CA LEU A 14 20.23 -17.48 11.77
C LEU A 14 19.86 -17.31 10.29
N SER A 15 18.60 -17.52 9.95
CA SER A 15 18.05 -16.93 8.73
C SER A 15 17.98 -15.43 9.00
N SER A 16 19.09 -14.74 8.74
CA SER A 16 19.05 -13.32 8.41
C SER A 16 18.18 -13.21 7.17
N GLY A 17 16.88 -13.03 7.39
CA GLY A 17 15.95 -12.68 6.34
C GLY A 17 16.48 -11.40 5.73
N GLN A 18 17.11 -11.52 4.57
CA GLN A 18 17.37 -10.38 3.73
C GLN A 18 15.98 -9.81 3.44
N ALA A 19 15.65 -8.68 4.06
CA ALA A 19 14.60 -7.82 3.57
C ALA A 19 15.00 -7.53 2.12
N SER A 20 14.35 -8.24 1.20
CA SER A 20 14.42 -7.94 -0.21
C SER A 20 13.89 -6.52 -0.32
N ALA A 21 14.78 -5.52 -0.36
CA ALA A 21 14.42 -4.14 -0.57
C ALA A 21 13.46 -4.12 -1.76
N ASN A 22 12.20 -3.75 -1.52
CA ASN A 22 11.21 -3.69 -2.56
C ASN A 22 11.67 -2.56 -3.49
N PRO A 23 12.10 -2.83 -4.73
CA PRO A 23 12.80 -1.82 -5.55
C PRO A 23 11.92 -0.60 -5.84
N ASP A 24 10.62 -0.72 -5.59
CA ASP A 24 9.60 0.27 -5.83
C ASP A 24 9.20 1.07 -4.57
N GLY A 25 9.66 0.72 -3.37
CA GLY A 25 9.38 1.46 -2.13
C GLY A 25 7.91 1.48 -1.66
N VAL A 26 7.03 0.68 -2.30
CA VAL A 26 5.58 0.70 -2.01
C VAL A 26 5.26 0.17 -0.61
N ASP A 27 6.01 -0.81 -0.13
CA ASP A 27 5.73 -1.42 1.19
C ASP A 27 6.12 -0.45 2.31
N GLU A 28 7.30 0.15 2.19
CA GLU A 28 7.83 1.17 3.07
C GLU A 28 6.94 2.43 3.06
N PHE A 29 6.44 2.84 1.89
CA PHE A 29 5.46 3.91 1.77
C PHE A 29 4.18 3.58 2.54
N LEU A 30 3.59 2.39 2.30
CA LEU A 30 2.33 2.00 2.94
C LEU A 30 2.47 1.90 4.46
N GLN A 31 3.59 1.37 4.95
CA GLN A 31 3.87 1.30 6.39
C GLN A 31 3.83 2.70 7.01
N GLY A 32 4.57 3.66 6.47
CA GLY A 32 4.57 5.01 7.01
C GLY A 32 3.25 5.77 6.81
N PHE A 33 2.56 5.55 5.68
CA PHE A 33 1.25 6.13 5.42
C PHE A 33 0.21 5.65 6.47
N VAL A 34 0.18 4.34 6.74
CA VAL A 34 -0.71 3.73 7.76
C VAL A 34 -0.40 4.27 9.16
N SER A 35 0.88 4.38 9.52
CA SER A 35 1.28 4.95 10.81
C SER A 35 0.72 6.37 11.04
N HIS A 36 0.63 7.18 9.98
CA HIS A 36 0.09 8.55 10.08
C HIS A 36 -1.43 8.63 10.03
N PHE A 37 -2.07 7.93 9.08
CA PHE A 37 -3.47 8.21 8.74
C PHE A 37 -4.46 7.09 9.05
N SER A 38 -3.98 5.87 9.29
CA SER A 38 -4.90 4.79 9.60
C SER A 38 -5.58 4.98 10.95
N LYS A 39 -6.87 4.61 11.00
CA LYS A 39 -7.69 4.56 12.20
C LYS A 39 -7.90 3.13 12.71
N THR A 40 -7.27 2.16 12.05
CA THR A 40 -7.40 0.73 12.35
C THR A 40 -6.04 0.09 12.60
N ASP A 41 -6.01 -1.00 13.34
CA ASP A 41 -4.76 -1.71 13.64
C ASP A 41 -4.19 -2.43 12.41
N VAL A 42 -5.06 -2.81 11.47
CA VAL A 42 -4.71 -3.55 10.25
C VAL A 42 -5.43 -2.94 9.06
N ASP A 43 -4.66 -2.66 8.01
CA ASP A 43 -5.18 -2.19 6.73
C ASP A 43 -4.90 -3.18 5.60
N PHE A 44 -5.83 -3.23 4.66
CA PHE A 44 -5.75 -4.08 3.47
C PHE A 44 -5.64 -3.20 2.22
N PHE A 45 -4.64 -3.50 1.39
CA PHE A 45 -4.40 -2.79 0.14
C PHE A 45 -4.27 -3.74 -1.03
N TYR A 46 -4.61 -3.22 -2.21
CA TYR A 46 -4.44 -3.87 -3.49
C TYR A 46 -3.80 -2.86 -4.45
N ALA A 47 -2.68 -3.19 -5.07
CA ALA A 47 -1.95 -2.26 -5.94
C ALA A 47 -1.77 -2.80 -7.36
N SER A 48 -2.04 -1.94 -8.34
CA SER A 48 -1.74 -2.18 -9.75
C SER A 48 -0.71 -1.17 -10.28
N ARG A 49 0.10 -1.62 -11.24
CA ARG A 49 1.08 -0.79 -11.93
C ARG A 49 0.67 -0.63 -13.39
N PRO A 50 -0.08 0.43 -13.73
CA PRO A 50 -0.52 0.64 -15.12
C PRO A 50 0.65 0.99 -16.06
N LYS A 51 1.70 1.63 -15.53
CA LYS A 51 2.90 2.04 -16.28
C LYS A 51 4.07 2.28 -15.33
N GLU A 52 5.27 2.40 -15.90
CA GLU A 52 6.47 2.76 -15.15
C GLU A 52 6.28 4.10 -14.40
N GLY A 53 6.75 4.15 -13.15
CA GLY A 53 6.72 5.33 -12.31
C GLY A 53 5.37 5.69 -11.69
N LEU A 54 4.32 4.88 -11.86
CA LEU A 54 2.99 5.12 -11.30
C LEU A 54 2.37 3.83 -10.76
N VAL A 55 1.80 3.91 -9.56
CA VAL A 55 1.03 2.83 -8.93
C VAL A 55 -0.30 3.39 -8.46
N TYR A 56 -1.37 2.65 -8.76
CA TYR A 56 -2.66 2.85 -8.11
C TYR A 56 -2.78 1.87 -6.96
N ILE A 57 -3.21 2.34 -5.80
CA ILE A 57 -3.40 1.52 -4.61
C ILE A 57 -4.81 1.69 -4.11
N TYR A 58 -5.62 0.64 -4.20
CA TYR A 58 -6.89 0.59 -3.51
C TYR A 58 -6.66 0.28 -2.03
N TRP A 59 -6.93 1.25 -1.17
CA TRP A 59 -6.97 1.11 0.28
C TRP A 59 -8.38 0.68 0.68
N MET A 60 -8.56 -0.63 0.87
CA MET A 60 -9.87 -1.24 1.07
C MET A 60 -10.51 -0.80 2.40
N THR A 61 -9.74 -0.76 3.47
CA THR A 61 -10.21 -0.37 4.81
C THR A 61 -10.47 1.14 4.93
N GLY A 62 -9.74 1.96 4.17
CA GLY A 62 -9.99 3.41 4.07
C GLY A 62 -10.97 3.81 2.96
N ASN A 63 -11.57 2.85 2.25
CA ASN A 63 -12.45 3.06 1.10
C ASN A 63 -11.96 4.14 0.12
N SER A 64 -10.69 4.06 -0.29
CA SER A 64 -10.02 5.10 -1.06
C SER A 64 -9.07 4.53 -2.11
N ILE A 65 -8.79 5.28 -3.17
CA ILE A 65 -7.69 4.99 -4.11
C ILE A 65 -6.57 6.01 -3.91
N LEU A 66 -5.34 5.54 -3.71
CA LEU A 66 -4.13 6.35 -3.69
C LEU A 66 -3.45 6.31 -5.07
N ILE A 67 -2.98 7.47 -5.53
CA ILE A 67 -2.20 7.64 -6.75
C ILE A 67 -0.76 7.95 -6.35
N VAL A 68 0.13 6.98 -6.50
CA VAL A 68 1.49 7.04 -5.94
C VAL A 68 2.53 6.95 -7.06
N ASP A 69 3.47 7.88 -7.09
CA ASP A 69 4.65 7.81 -7.95
C ASP A 69 5.69 6.81 -7.40
N VAL A 70 6.44 6.18 -8.29
CA VAL A 70 7.45 5.15 -7.92
C VAL A 70 8.83 5.44 -8.54
N PRO A 71 9.93 5.39 -7.75
CA PRO A 71 9.92 5.36 -6.28
C PRO A 71 9.20 6.61 -5.75
N PRO A 72 8.51 6.54 -4.60
CA PRO A 72 7.83 7.69 -4.02
C PRO A 72 8.83 8.83 -3.88
N LYS A 73 8.60 9.95 -4.55
CA LYS A 73 9.52 11.09 -4.50
C LYS A 73 9.67 11.65 -3.09
N ARG A 74 8.68 11.40 -2.22
CA ARG A 74 8.58 11.95 -0.87
C ARG A 74 8.07 10.88 0.09
N LEU A 75 8.99 10.07 0.61
CA LEU A 75 8.67 9.10 1.66
C LEU A 75 8.30 9.77 2.99
N ASP A 76 8.37 11.09 3.11
CA ASP A 76 8.06 11.88 4.30
C ASP A 76 6.82 12.79 4.13
N ASP A 77 6.33 12.98 2.90
CA ASP A 77 5.18 13.85 2.60
C ASP A 77 3.89 13.04 2.42
N TYR A 78 3.56 12.22 3.41
CA TYR A 78 2.31 11.43 3.38
C TYR A 78 1.06 12.33 3.30
N TYR A 79 1.14 13.56 3.81
CA TYR A 79 0.07 14.56 3.74
C TYR A 79 -0.31 14.90 2.30
N TRP A 80 0.66 15.06 1.40
CA TRP A 80 0.33 15.29 0.00
C TRP A 80 -0.46 14.12 -0.58
N TYR A 81 -0.09 12.87 -0.29
CA TYR A 81 -0.84 11.72 -0.77
C TYR A 81 -2.25 11.65 -0.18
N GLU A 82 -2.40 11.88 1.14
CA GLU A 82 -3.69 11.86 1.83
C GLU A 82 -4.66 12.94 1.32
N TYR A 83 -4.18 14.15 1.05
CA TYR A 83 -5.04 15.31 0.76
C TYR A 83 -5.07 15.73 -0.71
N LYS A 84 -4.14 15.25 -1.55
CA LYS A 84 -4.04 15.65 -2.96
C LYS A 84 -4.02 14.49 -3.94
N ALA A 85 -3.57 13.30 -3.52
CA ALA A 85 -3.48 12.14 -4.41
C ALA A 85 -4.30 10.94 -3.92
N ARG A 86 -5.26 11.20 -3.03
CA ARG A 86 -6.28 10.26 -2.60
C ARG A 86 -7.61 10.63 -3.25
N ILE A 87 -8.32 9.61 -3.69
CA ILE A 87 -9.72 9.69 -4.09
C ILE A 87 -10.52 8.94 -3.02
N ASP A 88 -11.29 9.67 -2.21
CA ASP A 88 -12.23 9.09 -1.25
C ASP A 88 -13.47 8.60 -2.00
N LEU A 89 -13.70 7.28 -1.98
CA LEU A 89 -14.76 6.67 -2.78
C LEU A 89 -16.17 7.02 -2.27
N ASN A 90 -16.30 7.65 -1.10
CA ASN A 90 -17.58 8.11 -0.57
C ASN A 90 -17.96 9.51 -1.04
N SER A 91 -16.99 10.37 -1.36
CA SER A 91 -17.23 11.80 -1.62
C SER A 91 -16.71 12.32 -2.95
N ASP A 92 -15.69 11.67 -3.52
CA ASP A 92 -14.94 12.21 -4.65
C ASP A 92 -15.37 11.57 -5.99
N VAL A 93 -16.39 10.72 -5.96
CA VAL A 93 -16.87 9.93 -7.09
C VAL A 93 -18.27 10.37 -7.48
N VAL A 94 -18.43 10.80 -8.72
CA VAL A 94 -19.71 11.15 -9.33
C VAL A 94 -20.16 10.09 -10.35
N PRO A 95 -21.47 9.99 -10.67
CA PRO A 95 -21.96 8.96 -11.58
C PRO A 95 -21.38 9.03 -12.99
N THR A 96 -21.17 10.23 -13.53
CA THR A 96 -20.68 10.41 -14.91
C THR A 96 -19.62 11.50 -15.01
N ALA A 97 -18.85 11.50 -16.11
CA ALA A 97 -17.85 12.53 -16.37
C ALA A 97 -18.47 13.93 -16.53
N ASP A 98 -19.72 14.03 -16.99
CA ASP A 98 -20.42 15.31 -17.13
C ASP A 98 -20.69 15.96 -15.76
N ASP A 99 -20.93 15.16 -14.72
CA ASP A 99 -21.18 15.62 -13.34
C ASP A 99 -19.93 16.26 -12.69
N ILE A 100 -18.75 16.10 -13.28
CA ILE A 100 -17.50 16.69 -12.76
C ILE A 100 -17.54 18.22 -12.87
N HIS A 101 -18.20 18.76 -13.91
CA HIS A 101 -18.34 20.21 -14.15
C HIS A 101 -17.03 21.02 -14.00
N GLY A 102 -15.91 20.45 -14.44
CA GLY A 102 -14.58 21.08 -14.39
C GLY A 102 -13.87 21.03 -13.02
N SER A 103 -14.44 20.34 -12.04
CA SER A 103 -13.77 20.09 -10.76
C SER A 103 -12.48 19.30 -10.96
N THR A 104 -11.42 19.69 -10.24
CA THR A 104 -10.16 18.94 -10.19
C THR A 104 -10.10 17.95 -9.02
N TYR A 105 -11.20 17.81 -8.27
CA TYR A 105 -11.31 16.97 -7.07
C TYR A 105 -12.24 15.77 -7.26
N LEU A 106 -13.01 15.75 -8.36
CA LEU A 106 -13.98 14.69 -8.63
C LEU A 106 -13.50 13.81 -9.78
N THR A 107 -13.91 12.55 -9.73
CA THR A 107 -13.74 11.58 -10.81
C THR A 107 -15.07 10.85 -11.06
N ASP A 108 -15.23 10.26 -12.24
CA ASP A 108 -16.43 9.49 -12.57
C ASP A 108 -16.33 8.02 -12.15
N SER A 109 -17.48 7.38 -11.96
CA SER A 109 -17.55 6.00 -11.48
C SER A 109 -16.97 4.99 -12.48
N VAL A 110 -17.02 5.25 -13.78
CA VAL A 110 -16.46 4.33 -14.79
C VAL A 110 -14.95 4.25 -14.63
N TRP A 111 -14.29 5.40 -14.49
CA TRP A 111 -12.85 5.43 -14.22
C TRP A 111 -12.49 4.70 -12.92
N VAL A 112 -13.25 4.93 -11.84
CA VAL A 112 -13.02 4.27 -10.54
C VAL A 112 -13.16 2.76 -10.65
N GLU A 113 -14.22 2.27 -11.29
CA GLU A 113 -14.45 0.83 -11.45
C GLU A 113 -13.31 0.13 -12.18
N GLU A 114 -12.77 0.74 -13.23
CA GLU A 114 -11.63 0.20 -13.96
C GLU A 114 -10.39 0.10 -13.06
N ARG A 115 -10.09 1.16 -12.30
CA ARG A 115 -8.93 1.20 -11.39
C ARG A 115 -9.07 0.22 -10.23
N LEU A 116 -10.27 0.05 -9.68
CA LEU A 116 -10.54 -0.97 -8.66
C LEU A 116 -10.33 -2.38 -9.22
N LYS A 117 -10.86 -2.68 -10.43
CA LYS A 117 -10.66 -3.97 -11.10
C LYS A 117 -9.18 -4.26 -11.34
N GLU A 118 -8.40 -3.27 -11.78
CA GLU A 118 -6.96 -3.39 -11.94
C GLU A 118 -6.25 -3.68 -10.61
N CYS A 119 -6.55 -2.90 -9.57
CA CYS A 119 -5.95 -3.05 -8.24
C CYS A 119 -6.24 -4.44 -7.67
N LEU A 120 -7.50 -4.89 -7.69
CA LEU A 120 -7.92 -6.19 -7.15
C LEU A 120 -7.25 -7.38 -7.82
N ASN A 121 -6.84 -7.24 -9.09
CA ASN A 121 -6.06 -8.25 -9.83
C ASN A 121 -4.54 -8.10 -9.61
N GLY A 122 -4.11 -7.06 -8.91
CA GLY A 122 -2.71 -6.73 -8.64
C GLY A 122 -2.16 -7.34 -7.36
N LYS A 123 -1.10 -6.72 -6.82
CA LYS A 123 -0.42 -7.18 -5.60
C LYS A 123 -1.23 -6.82 -4.37
N LYS A 124 -1.32 -7.74 -3.42
CA LYS A 124 -2.02 -7.55 -2.15
C LYS A 124 -1.04 -7.18 -1.05
N PHE A 125 -1.47 -6.32 -0.13
CA PHE A 125 -0.71 -5.94 1.05
C PHE A 125 -1.60 -6.01 2.28
N THR A 126 -0.98 -6.34 3.41
CA THR A 126 -1.60 -6.29 4.73
C THR A 126 -0.61 -5.59 5.64
N ILE A 127 -0.96 -4.39 6.07
CA ILE A 127 -0.08 -3.50 6.81
C ILE A 127 -0.66 -3.36 8.21
N ARG A 128 0.19 -3.57 9.22
CA ARG A 128 -0.19 -3.36 10.61
C ARG A 128 0.29 -1.99 11.03
N LYS A 129 -0.57 -1.23 11.71
CA LYS A 129 -0.16 0.04 12.29
C LYS A 129 0.83 -0.25 13.42
N GLU A 130 2.04 0.28 13.28
CA GLU A 130 3.01 0.25 14.36
C GLU A 130 2.58 1.28 15.41
N GLU A 131 2.57 0.87 16.68
CA GLU A 131 2.36 1.81 17.78
C GLU A 131 3.54 2.78 17.81
N ALA A 132 3.26 4.08 17.89
CA ALA A 132 4.30 5.06 18.16
C ALA A 132 4.77 4.83 19.61
N GLU A 133 6.02 4.38 19.79
CA GLU A 133 6.69 4.32 21.10
C GLU A 133 6.78 5.72 21.76
#